data_AF-A0A7V9L999-F1
#
_entry.id   AF-A0A7V9L999-F1
#
_cell.length_a   1.000
_cell.length_b   1.000
_cell.length_c   1.000
_cell.angle_alpha   90.00
_cell.angle_beta   90.00
_cell.angle_gamma   90.00
#
_symmetry.space_group_name_H-M   'P 1'
#
loop_
_entity.id
_entity.type
_entity.pdbx_description
1 polymer ?
#
loop_
_entity_poly.entity_id
_entity_poly.type
_entity_poly.pdbx_seq_one_letter_code
_entity_poly.pdbx_strand_id
1 'polypeptide(L)'
;MDRVVAARKLIGELVKAEQIEVRRIEIVGRDLAKLCETLKRPPSGQELGEWLEEHAQVSELSASTSLLDELVDRHLADPEAAVTEARNPELERQIREAPDNVGPYSVYADWLQEHGDPLGELIALGIASASGNDDEVARFDRHLKRHEAYFLGGLGPQLATRIGVRWRYGLVQGIDAIGEPVAPAVWEQLLRLRVCELVESITLRRTCSTAIDAAIAAAAPESLRALALEDCVGTLPPALMQRSLRSLSIQHPYGLALDQQTLSPSLERLELRVPSLSSVIPLELGVRDLEVVVTEATVEFLSKTRLPRVERLTLDLDDTPVSTVLAFLEPLRLPALTHLAVRNGQLDAKTFVALAKLPLAATLHSLGLVNLGLTDETIAPIAGTRGFSALEEVDVSHNELSREGVETARGLAHTVVSTRQLRRGQSMEKRVRKFAGNRLYAAEEIADPKAWRRAGIDGDLRWARYRGEAEYELFISADLSRYGCSCPSSIQPCKHVVALALVAERTPLSPAPANGIEARVTTRGGLTGLMLATLDE
;
A
#
# COMPACT_ATOMS: atom_id res chain seq x y z
N MET A 1 -8.11 30.64 -29.89
CA MET A 1 -8.57 29.80 -31.01
C MET A 1 -9.71 30.54 -31.71
N ASP A 2 -9.80 30.55 -33.05
CA ASP A 2 -10.90 31.22 -33.75
C ASP A 2 -12.24 30.59 -33.30
N ARG A 3 -13.14 31.39 -32.71
CA ARG A 3 -14.44 30.93 -32.18
C ARG A 3 -15.28 30.22 -33.24
N VAL A 4 -15.13 30.59 -34.51
CA VAL A 4 -15.78 29.91 -35.64
C VAL A 4 -15.22 28.50 -35.85
N VAL A 5 -13.90 28.32 -35.67
CA VAL A 5 -13.25 27.00 -35.78
C VAL A 5 -13.68 26.08 -34.63
N ALA A 6 -13.74 26.62 -33.42
CA ALA A 6 -14.25 25.93 -32.23
C ALA A 6 -15.71 25.47 -32.40
N ALA A 7 -16.61 26.40 -32.76
CA ALA A 7 -18.02 26.09 -33.01
C ALA A 7 -18.22 25.04 -34.12
N ARG A 8 -17.40 25.09 -35.19
CA ARG A 8 -17.44 24.06 -36.24
C ARG A 8 -16.99 22.69 -35.77
N LYS A 9 -15.97 22.61 -34.91
CA LYS A 9 -15.54 21.32 -34.34
C LYS A 9 -16.62 20.70 -33.47
N LEU A 10 -17.28 21.51 -32.64
CA LEU A 10 -18.42 21.08 -31.84
C LEU A 10 -19.51 20.45 -32.71
N ILE A 11 -20.00 21.18 -33.71
CA ILE A 11 -21.05 20.67 -34.61
C ILE A 11 -20.57 19.43 -35.38
N GLY A 12 -19.31 19.41 -35.82
CA GLY A 12 -18.72 18.24 -36.48
C GLY A 12 -18.71 16.98 -35.61
N GLU A 13 -18.48 17.13 -34.30
CA GLU A 13 -18.55 16.01 -33.34
C GLU A 13 -19.98 15.50 -33.16
N LEU A 14 -20.97 16.39 -33.04
CA LEU A 14 -22.38 16.00 -32.96
C LEU A 14 -22.83 15.21 -34.20
N VAL A 15 -22.43 15.66 -35.40
CA VAL A 15 -22.76 14.97 -36.66
C VAL A 15 -22.08 13.61 -36.73
N LYS A 16 -20.80 13.54 -36.37
CA LYS A 16 -20.04 12.28 -36.39
C LYS A 16 -20.60 11.24 -35.42
N ALA A 17 -21.18 11.70 -34.30
CA ALA A 17 -21.83 10.85 -33.31
C ALA A 17 -23.32 10.56 -33.62
N GLU A 18 -23.82 10.97 -34.79
CA GLU A 18 -25.23 10.81 -35.21
C GLU A 18 -26.23 11.42 -34.21
N GLN A 19 -25.80 12.48 -33.51
CA GLN A 19 -26.61 13.19 -32.51
C GLN A 19 -27.38 14.38 -33.11
N ILE A 20 -27.02 14.77 -34.33
CA ILE A 20 -27.68 15.82 -35.09
C ILE A 20 -27.55 15.55 -36.59
N GLU A 21 -28.62 15.82 -37.34
CA GLU A 21 -28.57 15.84 -38.81
C GLU A 21 -28.58 17.29 -39.30
N VAL A 22 -27.58 17.66 -40.11
CA VAL A 22 -27.42 19.02 -40.62
C VAL A 22 -27.15 19.04 -42.11
N ARG A 23 -27.77 19.99 -42.81
CA ARG A 23 -27.57 20.18 -44.25
C ARG A 23 -26.20 20.76 -44.60
N ARG A 24 -25.69 21.68 -43.77
CA ARG A 24 -24.42 22.40 -43.98
C ARG A 24 -23.76 22.76 -42.65
N ILE A 25 -22.78 21.95 -42.22
CA ILE A 25 -22.03 22.11 -40.97
C ILE A 25 -21.37 23.50 -40.88
N GLU A 26 -20.86 24.04 -41.99
CA GLU A 26 -20.13 25.30 -41.99
C GLU A 26 -21.00 26.51 -41.68
N ILE A 27 -22.30 26.42 -41.99
CA ILE A 27 -23.31 27.45 -41.71
C ILE A 27 -23.66 27.41 -40.22
N VAL A 28 -24.05 26.23 -39.73
CA VAL A 28 -24.41 26.03 -38.31
C VAL A 28 -23.24 26.44 -37.40
N GLY A 29 -22.02 26.01 -37.69
CA GLY A 29 -20.85 26.41 -36.89
C GLY A 29 -20.55 27.91 -36.93
N ARG A 30 -20.83 28.61 -38.04
CA ARG A 30 -20.68 30.07 -38.11
C ARG A 30 -21.75 30.78 -37.29
N ASP A 31 -22.99 30.33 -37.39
CA ASP A 31 -24.11 30.96 -36.69
C ASP A 31 -24.08 30.66 -35.19
N LEU A 32 -23.58 29.50 -34.78
CA LEU A 32 -23.26 29.19 -33.38
C LEU A 32 -22.17 30.13 -32.81
N ALA A 33 -21.14 30.47 -33.60
CA ALA A 33 -20.17 31.46 -33.16
C ALA A 33 -20.80 32.85 -32.93
N LYS A 34 -21.74 33.26 -33.78
CA LYS A 34 -22.51 34.51 -33.59
C LYS A 34 -23.43 34.46 -32.36
N LEU A 35 -24.00 33.29 -32.06
CA LEU A 35 -24.76 33.09 -30.82
C LEU A 35 -23.86 33.35 -29.61
N CYS A 36 -22.66 32.77 -29.57
CA CYS A 36 -21.69 33.02 -28.51
C CYS A 36 -21.27 34.50 -28.40
N GLU A 37 -21.13 35.20 -29.52
CA GLU A 37 -20.88 36.65 -29.54
C GLU A 37 -22.06 37.44 -28.94
N THR A 38 -23.29 37.05 -29.28
CA THR A 38 -24.52 37.69 -28.79
C THR A 38 -24.68 37.50 -27.28
N LEU A 39 -24.45 36.27 -26.80
CA LEU A 39 -24.51 35.93 -25.37
C LEU A 39 -23.33 36.49 -24.58
N LYS A 40 -22.23 36.85 -25.26
CA LYS A 40 -20.92 37.18 -24.66
C LYS A 40 -20.36 36.06 -23.76
N ARG A 41 -20.88 34.84 -23.88
CA ARG A 41 -20.45 33.61 -23.19
C ARG A 41 -20.83 32.39 -24.06
N PRO A 42 -20.27 31.20 -23.78
CA PRO A 42 -20.79 29.95 -24.34
C PRO A 42 -22.25 29.71 -23.88
N PRO A 43 -23.13 29.17 -24.76
CA PRO A 43 -24.47 28.76 -24.36
C PRO A 43 -24.40 27.52 -23.45
N SER A 44 -25.31 27.37 -22.49
CA SER A 44 -25.49 26.09 -21.78
C SER A 44 -25.97 25.01 -22.74
N GLY A 45 -25.88 23.74 -22.34
CA GLY A 45 -26.37 22.60 -23.10
C GLY A 45 -27.86 22.70 -23.40
N GLN A 46 -28.65 23.27 -22.48
CA GLN A 46 -30.07 23.55 -22.70
C GLN A 46 -30.27 24.65 -23.74
N GLU A 47 -29.60 25.81 -23.58
CA GLU A 47 -29.68 26.92 -24.54
C GLU A 47 -29.21 26.51 -25.95
N LEU A 48 -28.18 25.65 -26.02
CA LEU A 48 -27.69 25.11 -27.28
C LEU A 48 -28.71 24.14 -27.90
N GLY A 49 -29.33 23.28 -27.10
CA GLY A 49 -30.36 22.34 -27.57
C GLY A 49 -31.54 23.07 -28.19
N GLU A 50 -32.11 24.03 -27.44
CA GLU A 50 -33.23 24.87 -27.91
C GLU A 50 -32.86 25.63 -29.20
N TRP A 51 -31.64 26.19 -29.25
CA TRP A 51 -31.17 26.89 -30.45
C TRP A 51 -30.99 25.96 -31.66
N LEU A 52 -30.49 24.74 -31.46
CA LEU A 52 -30.29 23.77 -32.53
C LEU A 52 -31.61 23.26 -33.10
N GLU A 53 -32.64 23.05 -32.27
CA GLU A 53 -33.97 22.62 -32.70
C GLU A 53 -34.64 23.64 -33.63
N GLU A 54 -34.43 24.93 -33.38
CA GLU A 54 -35.02 26.02 -34.18
C GLU A 54 -34.17 26.40 -35.41
N HIS A 55 -32.95 25.87 -35.53
CA HIS A 55 -32.02 26.29 -36.56
C HIS A 55 -32.35 25.71 -37.93
N ALA A 56 -32.60 26.56 -38.94
CA ALA A 56 -33.07 26.17 -40.28
C ALA A 56 -32.18 25.20 -41.09
N GLN A 57 -30.99 24.87 -40.61
CA GLN A 57 -30.06 23.91 -41.23
C GLN A 57 -30.00 22.55 -40.49
N VAL A 58 -30.70 22.41 -39.37
CA VAL A 58 -30.81 21.20 -38.55
C VAL A 58 -32.14 20.53 -38.89
N SER A 59 -32.13 19.23 -39.18
CA SER A 59 -33.36 18.45 -39.47
C SER A 59 -33.77 17.55 -38.31
N GLU A 60 -32.81 17.12 -37.50
CA GLU A 60 -33.04 16.23 -36.35
C GLU A 60 -31.99 16.51 -35.28
N LEU A 61 -32.40 16.52 -34.00
CA LEU A 61 -31.54 16.61 -32.83
C LEU A 61 -31.92 15.50 -31.85
N SER A 62 -30.94 14.68 -31.46
CA SER A 62 -31.10 13.58 -30.51
C SER A 62 -30.12 13.65 -29.32
N ALA A 63 -29.26 14.67 -29.31
CA ALA A 63 -28.29 14.91 -28.24
C ALA A 63 -28.98 15.21 -26.89
N SER A 64 -28.50 14.58 -25.81
CA SER A 64 -28.93 14.96 -24.46
C SER A 64 -28.33 16.31 -24.04
N THR A 65 -29.01 17.01 -23.13
CA THR A 65 -28.50 18.26 -22.53
C THR A 65 -27.10 18.09 -21.94
N SER A 66 -26.85 16.97 -21.25
CA SER A 66 -25.54 16.65 -20.66
C SER A 66 -24.42 16.50 -21.70
N LEU A 67 -24.72 15.92 -22.86
CA LEU A 67 -23.75 15.80 -23.97
C LEU A 67 -23.49 17.16 -24.61
N LEU A 68 -24.52 17.99 -24.75
CA LEU A 68 -24.38 19.34 -25.28
C LEU A 68 -23.54 20.22 -24.35
N ASP A 69 -23.78 20.15 -23.03
CA ASP A 69 -22.93 20.80 -22.02
C ASP A 69 -21.47 20.37 -22.17
N GLU A 70 -21.22 19.06 -22.28
CA GLU A 70 -19.87 18.51 -22.45
C GLU A 70 -19.16 19.07 -23.69
N LEU A 71 -19.89 19.20 -24.80
CA LEU A 71 -19.33 19.66 -26.07
C LEU A 71 -19.13 21.17 -26.13
N VAL A 72 -20.06 21.95 -25.57
CA VAL A 72 -19.88 23.40 -25.36
C VAL A 72 -18.61 23.62 -24.55
N ASP A 73 -18.48 22.90 -23.43
CA ASP A 73 -17.37 23.04 -22.52
C ASP A 73 -16.04 22.69 -23.19
N ARG A 74 -16.02 21.65 -24.01
CA ARG A 74 -14.82 21.18 -24.71
C ARG A 74 -14.34 22.14 -25.79
N HIS A 75 -15.26 22.76 -26.53
CA HIS A 75 -14.92 23.50 -27.76
C HIS A 75 -15.08 25.00 -27.64
N LEU A 76 -16.12 25.48 -26.94
CA LEU A 76 -16.53 26.89 -26.95
C LEU A 76 -16.13 27.67 -25.71
N ALA A 77 -15.77 27.01 -24.62
CA ALA A 77 -15.29 27.67 -23.41
C ALA A 77 -14.02 28.49 -23.69
N ASP A 78 -14.00 29.76 -23.26
CA ASP A 78 -12.76 30.53 -23.25
C ASP A 78 -11.82 29.95 -22.18
N PRO A 79 -10.59 29.55 -22.54
CA PRO A 79 -9.68 28.87 -21.61
C PRO A 79 -9.16 29.78 -20.49
N GLU A 80 -9.28 31.11 -20.60
CA GLU A 80 -8.58 32.09 -19.75
C GLU A 80 -9.38 33.40 -19.58
N ALA A 81 -10.66 33.34 -19.19
CA ALA A 81 -11.18 34.51 -18.47
C ALA A 81 -10.33 34.61 -17.19
N ALA A 82 -9.73 35.78 -16.90
CA ALA A 82 -8.86 35.99 -15.75
C ALA A 82 -9.61 35.65 -14.45
N VAL A 83 -9.50 34.39 -14.04
CA VAL A 83 -10.11 33.87 -12.83
C VAL A 83 -9.46 34.61 -11.67
N THR A 84 -10.30 35.26 -10.88
CA THR A 84 -9.81 35.94 -9.68
C THR A 84 -9.70 34.89 -8.58
N GLU A 85 -8.49 34.66 -8.07
CA GLU A 85 -8.27 33.78 -6.93
C GLU A 85 -8.90 34.39 -5.66
N ALA A 86 -10.09 33.92 -5.29
CA ALA A 86 -10.76 34.36 -4.06
C ALA A 86 -10.19 33.58 -2.86
N ARG A 87 -9.93 34.23 -1.72
CA ARG A 87 -9.40 33.59 -0.50
C ARG A 87 -10.24 33.94 0.73
N ASN A 88 -10.46 32.97 1.60
CA ASN A 88 -11.13 33.17 2.89
C ASN A 88 -10.32 32.47 3.99
N PRO A 89 -9.41 33.21 4.67
CA PRO A 89 -8.48 32.63 5.64
C PRO A 89 -9.17 31.91 6.80
N GLU A 90 -10.38 32.32 7.17
CA GLU A 90 -11.12 31.71 8.26
C GLU A 90 -11.67 30.33 7.87
N LEU A 91 -12.27 30.22 6.67
CA LEU A 91 -12.75 28.92 6.17
C LEU A 91 -11.57 27.98 5.86
N GLU A 92 -10.48 28.50 5.32
CA GLU A 92 -9.24 27.74 5.10
C GLU A 92 -8.64 27.22 6.42
N ARG A 93 -8.69 28.04 7.48
CA ARG A 93 -8.28 27.63 8.83
C ARG A 93 -9.17 26.52 9.39
N GLN A 94 -10.49 26.63 9.26
CA GLN A 94 -11.42 25.59 9.70
C GLN A 94 -11.19 24.25 9.00
N ILE A 95 -10.93 24.29 7.69
CA ILE A 95 -10.55 23.11 6.93
C ILE A 95 -9.24 22.52 7.46
N ARG A 96 -8.22 23.34 7.73
CA ARG A 96 -6.93 22.88 8.27
C ARG A 96 -7.04 22.26 9.67
N GLU A 97 -7.94 22.77 10.50
CA GLU A 97 -8.20 22.25 11.84
C GLU A 97 -9.00 20.93 11.83
N ALA A 98 -9.82 20.70 10.80
CA ALA A 98 -10.66 19.52 10.66
C ALA A 98 -10.71 19.00 9.20
N PRO A 99 -9.61 18.44 8.67
CA PRO A 99 -9.49 18.03 7.25
C PRO A 99 -10.43 16.88 6.86
N ASP A 100 -10.90 16.09 7.84
CA ASP A 100 -11.87 15.01 7.62
C ASP A 100 -13.34 15.48 7.65
N ASN A 101 -13.61 16.72 8.07
CA ASN A 101 -14.96 17.23 8.17
C ASN A 101 -15.41 17.87 6.86
N VAL A 102 -16.43 17.29 6.21
CA VAL A 102 -16.99 17.78 4.94
C VAL A 102 -17.63 19.17 5.07
N GLY A 103 -18.16 19.51 6.26
CA GLY A 103 -18.92 20.75 6.47
C GLY A 103 -18.17 22.03 6.07
N PRO A 104 -16.96 22.28 6.63
CA PRO A 104 -16.11 23.40 6.24
C PRO A 104 -15.80 23.47 4.73
N TYR A 105 -15.58 22.32 4.07
CA TYR A 105 -15.33 22.28 2.63
C TYR A 105 -16.56 22.72 1.84
N SER A 106 -17.76 22.28 2.22
CA SER A 106 -19.01 22.67 1.56
C SER A 106 -19.24 24.18 1.65
N VAL A 107 -19.07 24.76 2.84
CA VAL A 107 -19.23 26.21 3.03
C VAL A 107 -18.20 27.00 2.23
N TYR A 108 -16.95 26.52 2.18
CA TYR A 108 -15.90 27.14 1.39
C TYR A 108 -16.14 27.01 -0.12
N ALA A 109 -16.65 25.87 -0.58
CA ALA A 109 -17.01 25.64 -1.97
C ALA A 109 -18.09 26.64 -2.43
N ASP A 110 -19.18 26.77 -1.67
CA ASP A 110 -20.26 27.71 -1.98
C ASP A 110 -19.73 29.15 -2.03
N TRP A 111 -18.94 29.54 -1.03
CA TRP A 111 -18.31 30.86 -0.98
C TRP A 111 -17.42 31.12 -2.20
N LEU A 112 -16.60 30.16 -2.62
CA LEU A 112 -15.73 30.29 -3.79
C LEU A 112 -16.54 30.41 -5.10
N GLN A 113 -17.61 29.63 -5.23
CA GLN A 113 -18.49 29.70 -6.40
C GLN A 113 -19.20 31.06 -6.51
N GLU A 114 -19.65 31.63 -5.40
CA GLU A 114 -20.22 33.00 -5.35
C GLU A 114 -19.23 34.06 -5.87
N HIS A 115 -17.92 33.81 -5.75
CA HIS A 115 -16.86 34.69 -6.22
C HIS A 115 -16.32 34.30 -7.60
N GLY A 116 -16.92 33.29 -8.26
CA GLY A 116 -16.52 32.82 -9.59
C GLY A 116 -15.19 32.07 -9.62
N ASP A 117 -14.74 31.54 -8.49
CA ASP A 117 -13.51 30.77 -8.39
C ASP A 117 -13.78 29.29 -8.74
N PRO A 118 -13.13 28.73 -9.78
CA PRO A 118 -13.37 27.35 -10.23
C PRO A 118 -12.94 26.32 -9.18
N LEU A 119 -12.14 26.70 -8.17
CA LEU A 119 -11.85 25.81 -7.05
C LEU A 119 -13.12 25.47 -6.27
N GLY A 120 -14.10 26.38 -6.20
CA GLY A 120 -15.35 26.12 -5.50
C GLY A 120 -16.13 24.94 -6.11
N GLU A 121 -16.23 24.90 -7.44
CA GLU A 121 -16.83 23.77 -8.16
C GLU A 121 -15.97 22.50 -8.02
N LEU A 122 -14.64 22.62 -8.06
CA LEU A 122 -13.74 21.46 -7.87
C LEU A 122 -13.94 20.81 -6.49
N ILE A 123 -14.09 21.62 -5.44
CA ILE A 123 -14.36 21.14 -4.07
C ILE A 123 -15.74 20.48 -4.01
N ALA A 124 -16.78 21.11 -4.53
CA ALA A 124 -18.14 20.56 -4.54
C ALA A 124 -18.21 19.20 -5.27
N LEU A 125 -17.61 19.11 -6.46
CA LEU A 125 -17.47 17.85 -7.20
C LEU A 125 -16.62 16.82 -6.46
N GLY A 126 -15.58 17.27 -5.75
CA GLY A 126 -14.75 16.41 -4.91
C GLY A 126 -15.51 15.83 -3.70
N ILE A 127 -16.46 16.58 -3.13
CA ILE A 127 -17.36 16.10 -2.08
C ILE A 127 -18.35 15.08 -2.65
N ALA A 128 -18.94 15.38 -3.81
CA ALA A 128 -19.88 14.49 -4.47
C ALA A 128 -19.21 13.18 -4.94
N SER A 129 -17.98 13.24 -5.46
CA SER A 129 -17.25 12.05 -5.93
C SER A 129 -16.82 11.14 -4.77
N ALA A 130 -16.67 11.67 -3.56
CA ALA A 130 -16.33 10.87 -2.37
C ALA A 130 -17.40 9.82 -2.00
N SER A 131 -18.64 9.96 -2.50
CA SER A 131 -19.67 8.92 -2.33
C SER A 131 -19.52 7.75 -3.31
N GLY A 132 -18.55 7.79 -4.23
CA GLY A 132 -18.22 6.71 -5.15
C GLY A 132 -19.14 6.58 -6.38
N ASN A 133 -19.80 7.68 -6.79
CA ASN A 133 -20.58 7.71 -8.03
C ASN A 133 -19.64 7.98 -9.22
N ASP A 134 -19.56 7.04 -10.17
CA ASP A 134 -18.71 7.13 -11.36
C ASP A 134 -18.99 8.39 -12.20
N ASP A 135 -20.25 8.84 -12.26
CA ASP A 135 -20.61 10.06 -13.00
C ASP A 135 -20.01 11.31 -12.35
N GLU A 136 -19.99 11.37 -11.02
CA GLU A 136 -19.41 12.49 -10.27
C GLU A 136 -17.87 12.48 -10.33
N VAL A 137 -17.25 11.30 -10.31
CA VAL A 137 -15.81 11.15 -10.55
C VAL A 137 -15.45 11.67 -11.96
N ALA A 138 -16.23 11.29 -12.97
CA ALA A 138 -16.00 11.75 -14.34
C ALA A 138 -16.20 13.28 -14.48
N ARG A 139 -17.16 13.86 -13.78
CA ARG A 139 -17.36 15.33 -13.72
C ARG A 139 -16.17 16.03 -13.06
N PHE A 140 -15.68 15.49 -11.94
CA PHE A 140 -14.50 16.00 -11.24
C PHE A 140 -13.27 16.02 -12.19
N ASP A 141 -12.99 14.92 -12.86
CA ASP A 141 -11.84 14.80 -13.77
C ASP A 141 -11.95 15.75 -14.96
N ARG A 142 -13.16 15.92 -15.53
CA ARG A 142 -13.40 16.89 -16.61
C ARG A 142 -13.15 18.31 -16.14
N HIS A 143 -13.65 18.69 -14.96
CA HIS A 143 -13.47 20.02 -14.40
C HIS A 143 -11.99 20.32 -14.10
N LEU A 144 -11.29 19.37 -13.47
CA LEU A 144 -9.85 19.46 -13.22
C LEU A 144 -9.06 19.65 -14.51
N LYS A 145 -9.36 18.87 -15.55
CA LYS A 145 -8.69 18.96 -16.86
C LYS A 145 -8.96 20.28 -17.56
N ARG A 146 -10.19 20.79 -17.49
CA ARG A 146 -10.57 22.08 -18.07
C ARG A 146 -9.77 23.23 -17.47
N HIS A 147 -9.58 23.20 -16.15
CA HIS A 147 -8.89 24.24 -15.39
C HIS A 147 -7.46 23.82 -14.97
N GLU A 148 -6.85 22.90 -15.72
CA GLU A 148 -5.54 22.32 -15.40
C GLU A 148 -4.45 23.39 -15.26
N ALA A 149 -4.44 24.41 -16.12
CA ALA A 149 -3.49 25.51 -16.00
C ALA A 149 -3.65 26.32 -14.70
N TYR A 150 -4.89 26.51 -14.25
CA TYR A 150 -5.21 27.23 -13.01
C TYR A 150 -4.84 26.40 -11.77
N PHE A 151 -5.24 25.13 -11.73
CA PHE A 151 -5.00 24.27 -10.56
C PHE A 151 -3.58 23.75 -10.47
N LEU A 152 -2.99 23.38 -11.61
CA LEU A 152 -1.71 22.65 -11.69
C LEU A 152 -0.57 23.51 -12.22
N GLY A 153 -0.81 24.78 -12.58
CA GLY A 153 0.24 25.72 -13.00
C GLY A 153 1.06 25.25 -14.20
N GLY A 154 0.48 24.42 -15.08
CA GLY A 154 1.18 23.81 -16.22
C GLY A 154 2.02 22.57 -15.90
N LEU A 155 1.96 22.04 -14.67
CA LEU A 155 2.66 20.81 -14.25
C LEU A 155 1.94 19.52 -14.68
N GLY A 156 0.77 19.63 -15.29
CA GLY A 156 -0.06 18.54 -15.78
C GLY A 156 0.68 17.34 -16.38
N PRO A 157 1.51 17.53 -17.43
CA PRO A 157 2.25 16.43 -18.07
C PRO A 157 3.21 15.69 -17.12
N GLN A 158 3.75 16.39 -16.13
CA GLN A 158 4.69 15.85 -15.16
C GLN A 158 3.97 15.04 -14.07
N LEU A 159 2.77 15.49 -13.65
CA LEU A 159 1.91 14.74 -12.73
C LEU A 159 1.46 13.42 -13.37
N ALA A 160 1.08 13.43 -14.65
CA ALA A 160 0.59 12.22 -15.33
C ALA A 160 1.60 11.04 -15.36
N THR A 161 2.90 11.30 -15.25
CA THR A 161 3.94 10.28 -15.44
C THR A 161 4.94 10.14 -14.29
N ARG A 162 5.11 11.17 -13.46
CA ARG A 162 6.16 11.21 -12.42
C ARG A 162 5.63 11.38 -11.01
N ILE A 163 4.47 12.01 -10.84
CA ILE A 163 3.91 12.36 -9.53
C ILE A 163 2.43 12.00 -9.46
N GLY A 164 2.09 11.01 -8.64
CA GLY A 164 0.72 10.77 -8.22
C GLY A 164 0.27 11.81 -7.21
N VAL A 165 -0.95 12.31 -7.36
CA VAL A 165 -1.61 13.16 -6.37
C VAL A 165 -2.87 12.48 -5.86
N ARG A 166 -3.06 12.50 -4.54
CA ARG A 166 -4.25 11.97 -3.88
C ARG A 166 -5.15 13.12 -3.48
N TRP A 167 -6.33 13.18 -4.09
CA TRP A 167 -7.33 14.21 -3.86
C TRP A 167 -8.26 13.85 -2.71
N ARG A 168 -8.70 14.87 -1.98
CA ARG A 168 -9.78 14.83 -1.00
C ARG A 168 -10.58 16.11 -1.14
N TYR A 169 -11.86 15.98 -1.48
CA TYR A 169 -12.78 17.11 -1.59
C TYR A 169 -12.22 18.26 -2.46
N GLY A 170 -11.52 17.93 -3.55
CA GLY A 170 -10.92 18.92 -4.47
C GLY A 170 -9.61 19.56 -4.02
N LEU A 171 -9.01 19.15 -2.90
CA LEU A 171 -7.66 19.55 -2.49
C LEU A 171 -6.74 18.31 -2.42
N VAL A 172 -5.44 18.52 -2.63
CA VAL A 172 -4.42 17.46 -2.59
C VAL A 172 -4.02 17.20 -1.14
N GLN A 173 -4.26 15.97 -0.67
CA GLN A 173 -3.89 15.51 0.67
C GLN A 173 -2.56 14.75 0.66
N GLY A 174 -2.23 14.07 -0.44
CA GLY A 174 -1.03 13.25 -0.54
C GLY A 174 -0.35 13.38 -1.89
N ILE A 175 0.98 13.27 -1.89
CA ILE A 175 1.80 13.30 -3.11
C ILE A 175 2.72 12.08 -3.12
N ASP A 176 2.71 11.33 -4.21
CA ASP A 176 3.51 10.13 -4.41
C ASP A 176 4.44 10.30 -5.61
N ALA A 177 5.76 10.25 -5.40
CA ALA A 177 6.73 10.27 -6.49
C ALA A 177 6.86 8.86 -7.11
N ILE A 178 6.26 8.64 -8.29
CA ILE A 178 6.04 7.30 -8.89
C ILE A 178 6.88 7.02 -10.15
N GLY A 179 7.56 8.03 -10.71
CA GLY A 179 8.25 7.90 -12.00
C GLY A 179 9.71 8.37 -11.99
N GLU A 180 10.14 8.99 -13.07
CA GLU A 180 11.50 9.55 -13.21
C GLU A 180 11.75 10.69 -12.21
N PRO A 181 13.03 10.96 -11.85
CA PRO A 181 13.38 12.06 -10.96
C PRO A 181 12.78 13.40 -11.39
N VAL A 182 12.21 14.10 -10.43
CA VAL A 182 11.60 15.41 -10.60
C VAL A 182 12.60 16.48 -10.14
N ALA A 183 12.76 17.53 -10.95
CA ALA A 183 13.66 18.62 -10.61
C ALA A 183 13.17 19.36 -9.34
N PRO A 184 14.08 19.87 -8.48
CA PRO A 184 13.71 20.61 -7.27
C PRO A 184 12.71 21.75 -7.51
N ALA A 185 12.87 22.51 -8.60
CA ALA A 185 11.98 23.61 -8.96
C ALA A 185 10.52 23.17 -9.19
N VAL A 186 10.30 21.94 -9.66
CA VAL A 186 8.95 21.39 -9.85
C VAL A 186 8.32 21.08 -8.50
N TRP A 187 9.08 20.56 -7.54
CA TRP A 187 8.59 20.36 -6.17
C TRP A 187 8.20 21.68 -5.52
N GLU A 188 9.03 22.71 -5.67
CA GLU A 188 8.71 24.04 -5.16
C GLU A 188 7.43 24.61 -5.80
N GLN A 189 7.30 24.47 -7.12
CA GLN A 189 6.13 24.95 -7.84
C GLN A 189 4.87 24.19 -7.41
N LEU A 190 4.93 22.85 -7.38
CA LEU A 190 3.82 21.98 -7.00
C LEU A 190 3.30 22.29 -5.60
N LEU A 191 4.21 22.36 -4.61
CA LEU A 191 3.82 22.58 -3.21
C LEU A 191 3.33 24.01 -2.93
N ARG A 192 3.63 24.96 -3.83
CA ARG A 192 3.08 26.33 -3.80
C ARG A 192 1.72 26.45 -4.49
N LEU A 193 1.25 25.41 -5.20
CA LEU A 193 -0.09 25.42 -5.76
C LEU A 193 -1.13 25.45 -4.65
N ARG A 194 -2.19 26.23 -4.85
CA ARG A 194 -3.28 26.37 -3.90
C ARG A 194 -3.91 25.03 -3.52
N VAL A 195 -4.08 24.14 -4.50
CA VAL A 195 -4.64 22.80 -4.27
C VAL A 195 -3.76 21.96 -3.34
N CYS A 196 -2.49 22.30 -3.15
CA CYS A 196 -1.54 21.60 -2.28
C CYS A 196 -1.37 22.24 -0.88
N GLU A 197 -2.15 23.26 -0.51
CA GLU A 197 -2.05 23.93 0.80
C GLU A 197 -2.34 23.01 2.00
N LEU A 198 -2.97 21.86 1.77
CA LEU A 198 -3.33 20.85 2.78
C LEU A 198 -2.64 19.51 2.58
N VAL A 199 -1.50 19.47 1.89
CA VAL A 199 -0.73 18.22 1.77
C VAL A 199 -0.31 17.76 3.16
N GLU A 200 -0.66 16.54 3.51
CA GLU A 200 -0.38 15.92 4.81
C GLU A 200 0.70 14.84 4.71
N SER A 201 0.81 14.20 3.55
CA SER A 201 1.74 13.10 3.32
C SER A 201 2.51 13.23 2.02
N ILE A 202 3.82 12.95 2.05
CA ILE A 202 4.62 12.80 0.83
C ILE A 202 5.29 11.41 0.85
N THR A 203 5.22 10.70 -0.27
CA THR A 203 5.94 9.45 -0.51
C THR A 203 7.01 9.69 -1.57
N LEU A 204 8.28 9.44 -1.22
CA LEU A 204 9.41 9.50 -2.13
C LEU A 204 9.88 8.08 -2.41
N ARG A 205 9.67 7.57 -3.63
CA ARG A 205 10.06 6.20 -4.03
C ARG A 205 11.47 6.08 -4.62
N ARG A 206 12.30 7.09 -4.39
CA ARG A 206 13.67 7.19 -4.89
C ARG A 206 14.48 8.09 -3.96
N THR A 207 15.81 7.97 -4.03
CA THR A 207 16.76 8.81 -3.29
C THR A 207 16.41 10.29 -3.34
N CYS A 208 16.13 10.85 -2.16
CA CYS A 208 15.95 12.27 -1.94
C CYS A 208 17.33 12.96 -1.96
N SER A 209 17.63 13.69 -3.04
CA SER A 209 18.84 14.51 -3.08
C SER A 209 18.73 15.69 -2.11
N THR A 210 19.85 16.25 -1.68
CA THR A 210 19.87 17.45 -0.81
C THR A 210 19.11 18.64 -1.41
N ALA A 211 19.10 18.76 -2.73
CA ALA A 211 18.34 19.79 -3.42
C ALA A 211 16.83 19.53 -3.39
N ILE A 212 16.39 18.28 -3.52
CA ILE A 212 14.98 17.90 -3.39
C ILE A 212 14.52 18.06 -1.94
N ASP A 213 15.32 17.59 -0.98
CA ASP A 213 15.08 17.76 0.45
C ASP A 213 14.84 19.25 0.80
N ALA A 214 15.77 20.13 0.40
CA ALA A 214 15.64 21.56 0.63
C ALA A 214 14.41 22.18 -0.07
N ALA A 215 14.14 21.80 -1.32
CA ALA A 215 13.00 22.32 -2.08
C ALA A 215 11.66 21.94 -1.44
N ILE A 216 11.48 20.66 -1.08
CA ILE A 216 10.26 20.20 -0.41
C ILE A 216 10.17 20.83 0.97
N ALA A 217 11.25 20.82 1.77
CA ALA A 217 11.23 21.37 3.12
C ALA A 217 10.89 22.88 3.14
N ALA A 218 11.34 23.65 2.15
CA ALA A 218 11.07 25.08 2.05
C ALA A 218 9.65 25.40 1.53
N ALA A 219 9.10 24.58 0.63
CA ALA A 219 7.81 24.84 -0.01
C ALA A 219 6.63 24.10 0.63
N ALA A 220 6.88 23.02 1.38
CA ALA A 220 5.82 22.20 1.94
C ALA A 220 4.96 22.97 2.94
N PRO A 221 3.63 22.77 2.92
CA PRO A 221 2.72 23.43 3.84
C PRO A 221 2.95 22.99 5.28
N GLU A 222 2.51 23.80 6.22
CA GLU A 222 2.52 23.45 7.63
C GLU A 222 1.69 22.20 7.92
N SER A 223 0.76 21.76 7.06
CA SER A 223 -0.01 20.53 7.24
C SER A 223 0.80 19.24 7.02
N LEU A 224 2.00 19.31 6.45
CA LEU A 224 2.81 18.11 6.19
C LEU A 224 3.19 17.42 7.52
N ARG A 225 2.73 16.19 7.72
CA ARG A 225 2.93 15.41 8.95
C ARG A 225 3.44 14.00 8.71
N ALA A 226 3.30 13.47 7.50
CA ALA A 226 3.74 12.12 7.16
C ALA A 226 4.76 12.14 6.02
N LEU A 227 5.83 11.36 6.17
CA LEU A 227 6.82 11.14 5.13
C LEU A 227 7.03 9.63 4.97
N ALA A 228 6.94 9.16 3.74
CA ALA A 228 7.33 7.81 3.37
C ALA A 228 8.54 7.88 2.43
N LEU A 229 9.59 7.13 2.76
CA LEU A 229 10.83 7.02 2.02
C LEU A 229 10.96 5.58 1.55
N GLU A 230 10.59 5.32 0.30
CA GLU A 230 10.78 4.02 -0.35
C GLU A 230 12.01 4.10 -1.27
N ASP A 231 12.89 3.10 -1.24
CA ASP A 231 14.09 3.00 -2.08
C ASP A 231 15.02 4.24 -2.03
N CYS A 232 15.02 4.95 -0.89
CA CYS A 232 15.87 6.11 -0.66
C CYS A 232 17.29 5.71 -0.19
N VAL A 233 18.25 5.70 -1.11
CA VAL A 233 19.66 5.39 -0.77
C VAL A 233 20.32 6.51 0.03
N GLY A 234 20.84 6.18 1.21
CA GLY A 234 21.73 7.05 1.99
C GLY A 234 21.16 7.42 3.36
N THR A 235 21.41 8.66 3.76
CA THR A 235 20.96 9.23 5.03
C THR A 235 19.55 9.81 4.92
N LEU A 236 18.85 9.92 6.04
CA LEU A 236 17.55 10.62 6.08
C LEU A 236 17.70 12.08 5.58
N PRO A 237 16.67 12.63 4.91
CA PRO A 237 16.69 13.99 4.37
C PRO A 237 16.63 15.02 5.51
N PRO A 238 17.75 15.70 5.84
CA PRO A 238 17.84 16.47 7.08
C PRO A 238 16.89 17.68 7.15
N ALA A 239 16.61 18.37 6.04
CA ALA A 239 15.71 19.53 6.06
C ALA A 239 14.26 19.11 6.30
N LEU A 240 13.81 18.00 5.71
CA LEU A 240 12.50 17.42 5.97
C LEU A 240 12.38 16.90 7.40
N MET A 241 13.44 16.34 7.97
CA MET A 241 13.45 15.85 9.35
C MET A 241 13.36 16.97 10.40
N GLN A 242 13.74 18.21 10.05
CA GLN A 242 13.54 19.38 10.91
C GLN A 242 12.08 19.83 10.99
N ARG A 243 11.20 19.33 10.12
CA ARG A 243 9.76 19.62 10.18
C ARG A 243 9.09 18.83 11.29
N SER A 244 7.91 19.29 11.72
CA SER A 244 7.08 18.64 12.73
C SER A 244 6.33 17.42 12.17
N LEU A 245 7.06 16.40 11.73
CA LEU A 245 6.51 15.15 11.26
C LEU A 245 5.97 14.31 12.44
N ARG A 246 4.82 13.68 12.24
CA ARG A 246 4.20 12.73 13.18
C ARG A 246 4.42 11.28 12.75
N SER A 247 4.54 11.02 11.44
CA SER A 247 4.72 9.68 10.90
C SER A 247 5.88 9.64 9.90
N LEU A 248 6.72 8.63 10.05
CA LEU A 248 7.83 8.34 9.16
C LEU A 248 7.80 6.85 8.82
N SER A 249 7.75 6.54 7.53
CA SER A 249 7.90 5.18 7.03
C SER A 249 9.14 5.11 6.15
N ILE A 250 9.99 4.13 6.41
CA ILE A 250 11.24 3.94 5.68
C ILE A 250 11.27 2.51 5.19
N GLN A 251 11.26 2.34 3.87
CA GLN A 251 11.42 1.07 3.20
C GLN A 251 12.65 1.14 2.30
N HIS A 252 13.64 0.31 2.58
CA HIS A 252 14.92 0.42 1.90
C HIS A 252 15.63 -0.93 1.75
N PRO A 253 16.21 -1.26 0.58
CA PRO A 253 16.90 -2.53 0.37
C PRO A 253 18.31 -2.58 0.96
N TYR A 254 18.82 -1.47 1.51
CA TYR A 254 20.15 -1.43 2.13
C TYR A 254 20.09 -0.93 3.58
N GLY A 255 21.22 -1.05 4.30
CA GLY A 255 21.33 -0.60 5.67
C GLY A 255 21.09 0.91 5.83
N LEU A 256 20.54 1.28 6.99
CA LEU A 256 20.25 2.67 7.37
C LEU A 256 21.00 3.02 8.66
N ALA A 257 21.68 4.15 8.65
CA ALA A 257 22.23 4.76 9.86
C ALA A 257 21.20 5.75 10.41
N LEU A 258 20.80 5.54 11.66
CA LEU A 258 19.93 6.45 12.40
C LEU A 258 20.77 7.19 13.45
N ASP A 259 20.49 8.48 13.62
CA ASP A 259 21.03 9.27 14.71
C ASP A 259 19.91 10.07 15.42
N GLN A 260 20.15 10.50 16.66
CA GLN A 260 19.15 11.19 17.46
C GLN A 260 18.79 12.58 16.89
N GLN A 261 19.71 13.19 16.12
CA GLN A 261 19.58 14.56 15.61
C GLN A 261 18.86 14.62 14.27
N THR A 262 18.80 13.50 13.55
CA THR A 262 18.14 13.34 12.26
C THR A 262 16.70 12.87 12.38
N LEU A 263 16.23 12.45 13.55
CA LEU A 263 14.83 12.10 13.75
C LEU A 263 14.03 13.32 14.24
N SER A 264 12.86 13.53 13.65
CA SER A 264 11.95 14.59 14.10
C SER A 264 11.50 14.36 15.54
N PRO A 265 11.59 15.37 16.44
CA PRO A 265 11.23 15.21 17.84
C PRO A 265 9.71 15.06 18.07
N SER A 266 8.88 15.42 17.08
CA SER A 266 7.42 15.26 17.14
C SER A 266 6.92 13.91 16.62
N LEU A 267 7.83 13.00 16.28
CA LEU A 267 7.48 11.73 15.66
C LEU A 267 6.70 10.84 16.64
N GLU A 268 5.50 10.44 16.24
CA GLU A 268 4.60 9.58 17.01
C GLU A 268 4.59 8.15 16.46
N ARG A 269 4.79 7.98 15.15
CA ARG A 269 4.82 6.69 14.47
C ARG A 269 6.07 6.54 13.60
N LEU A 270 6.74 5.40 13.74
CA LEU A 270 7.90 5.03 12.93
C LEU A 270 7.74 3.62 12.37
N GLU A 271 7.92 3.47 11.06
CA GLU A 271 7.96 2.19 10.37
C GLU A 271 9.33 2.01 9.71
N LEU A 272 10.00 0.88 10.01
CA LEU A 272 11.33 0.54 9.51
C LEU A 272 11.28 -0.82 8.80
N ARG A 273 11.26 -0.77 7.47
CA ARG A 273 11.39 -1.93 6.57
C ARG A 273 12.75 -1.89 5.90
N VAL A 274 13.80 -2.15 6.68
CA VAL A 274 15.19 -2.12 6.22
C VAL A 274 15.94 -3.37 6.69
N PRO A 275 16.88 -3.92 5.89
CA PRO A 275 17.58 -5.15 6.26
C PRO A 275 18.57 -4.95 7.41
N SER A 276 19.11 -3.73 7.56
CA SER A 276 20.11 -3.41 8.58
C SER A 276 19.91 -2.01 9.15
N LEU A 277 20.10 -1.89 10.47
CA LEU A 277 20.07 -0.63 11.20
C LEU A 277 21.38 -0.45 11.97
N SER A 278 21.91 0.75 11.96
CA SER A 278 23.08 1.12 12.76
C SER A 278 22.88 2.47 13.43
N SER A 279 23.51 2.66 14.58
CA SER A 279 23.68 3.96 15.19
C SER A 279 25.07 4.04 15.82
N VAL A 280 25.67 5.22 15.77
CA VAL A 280 26.97 5.50 16.40
C VAL A 280 26.84 5.55 17.93
N ILE A 281 25.65 5.91 18.45
CA ILE A 281 25.37 6.07 19.88
C ILE A 281 24.03 5.41 20.27
N PRO A 282 23.85 5.00 21.53
CA PRO A 282 22.53 4.55 22.01
C PRO A 282 21.46 5.62 21.77
N LEU A 283 20.36 5.24 21.14
CA LEU A 283 19.26 6.13 20.79
C LEU A 283 18.11 6.02 21.78
N GLU A 284 17.34 7.10 21.89
CA GLU A 284 16.05 7.09 22.56
C GLU A 284 14.96 7.49 21.57
N LEU A 285 14.10 6.53 21.22
CA LEU A 285 12.98 6.77 20.30
C LEU A 285 11.75 7.15 21.12
N GLY A 286 11.29 8.40 20.93
CA GLY A 286 10.12 8.96 21.60
C GLY A 286 8.76 8.57 20.99
N VAL A 287 8.74 7.61 20.07
CA VAL A 287 7.56 7.20 19.31
C VAL A 287 6.59 6.38 20.16
N ARG A 288 5.31 6.43 19.80
CA ARG A 288 4.22 5.64 20.40
C ARG A 288 3.93 4.37 19.62
N ASP A 289 4.06 4.42 18.29
CA ASP A 289 3.83 3.31 17.38
C ASP A 289 5.12 2.99 16.62
N LEU A 290 5.57 1.75 16.74
CA LEU A 290 6.79 1.26 16.09
C LEU A 290 6.47 0.00 15.30
N GLU A 291 6.72 0.04 13.99
CA GLU A 291 6.65 -1.13 13.11
C GLU A 291 8.05 -1.43 12.56
N VAL A 292 8.49 -2.67 12.69
CA VAL A 292 9.83 -3.09 12.24
C VAL A 292 9.79 -4.46 11.57
N VAL A 293 10.57 -4.61 10.50
CA VAL A 293 10.91 -5.92 9.95
C VAL A 293 11.99 -6.54 10.81
N VAL A 294 11.79 -7.78 11.25
CA VAL A 294 12.69 -8.47 12.17
C VAL A 294 13.85 -9.09 11.37
N THR A 295 15.04 -8.53 11.55
CA THR A 295 16.33 -9.06 11.10
C THR A 295 17.33 -9.08 12.25
N GLU A 296 18.42 -9.86 12.15
CA GLU A 296 19.48 -9.88 13.18
C GLU A 296 20.02 -8.48 13.48
N ALA A 297 20.23 -7.66 12.45
CA ALA A 297 20.71 -6.29 12.60
C ALA A 297 19.70 -5.39 13.32
N THR A 298 18.40 -5.52 13.03
CA THR A 298 17.37 -4.74 13.75
C THR A 298 17.25 -5.17 15.22
N VAL A 299 17.41 -6.48 15.52
CA VAL A 299 17.45 -7.01 16.90
C VAL A 299 18.62 -6.37 17.64
N GLU A 300 19.82 -6.41 17.06
CA GLU A 300 21.01 -5.84 17.68
C GLU A 300 20.85 -4.34 17.94
N PHE A 301 20.36 -3.60 16.95
CA PHE A 301 20.11 -2.16 17.06
C PHE A 301 19.11 -1.82 18.17
N LEU A 302 17.95 -2.48 18.19
CA LEU A 302 16.90 -2.17 19.16
C LEU A 302 17.25 -2.61 20.57
N SER A 303 18.05 -3.67 20.75
CA SER A 303 18.55 -4.08 22.07
C SER A 303 19.38 -2.98 22.78
N LYS A 304 19.97 -2.07 22.00
CA LYS A 304 20.76 -0.92 22.48
C LYS A 304 19.95 0.38 22.54
N THR A 305 18.69 0.34 22.09
CA THR A 305 17.82 1.52 21.93
C THR A 305 16.81 1.59 23.07
N ARG A 306 16.60 2.80 23.60
CA ARG A 306 15.57 3.06 24.62
C ARG A 306 14.24 3.39 23.95
N LEU A 307 13.18 2.71 24.39
CA LEU A 307 11.83 2.81 23.83
C LEU A 307 10.80 3.17 24.92
N PRO A 308 10.95 4.33 25.60
CA PRO A 308 10.20 4.62 26.82
C PRO A 308 8.70 4.85 26.60
N ARG A 309 8.28 5.21 25.38
CA ARG A 309 6.91 5.63 25.05
C ARG A 309 6.18 4.71 24.07
N VAL A 310 6.80 3.60 23.65
CA VAL A 310 6.20 2.69 22.67
C VAL A 310 5.00 1.99 23.32
N GLU A 311 3.81 2.35 22.85
CA GLU A 311 2.52 1.80 23.27
C GLU A 311 2.08 0.65 22.34
N ARG A 312 2.47 0.74 21.06
CA ARG A 312 2.16 -0.24 20.00
C ARG A 312 3.46 -0.67 19.31
N LEU A 313 3.69 -1.98 19.25
CA LEU A 313 4.81 -2.59 18.55
C LEU A 313 4.31 -3.60 17.53
N THR A 314 4.68 -3.45 16.27
CA THR A 314 4.42 -4.41 15.21
C THR A 314 5.74 -5.01 14.72
N LEU A 315 5.84 -6.34 14.78
CA LEU A 315 6.97 -7.12 14.30
C LEU A 315 6.55 -7.85 13.02
N ASP A 316 7.14 -7.48 11.90
CA ASP A 316 6.96 -8.17 10.63
C ASP A 316 8.12 -9.17 10.46
N LEU A 317 7.83 -10.46 10.41
CA LEU A 317 8.87 -11.48 10.34
C LEU A 317 9.38 -11.70 8.91
N ASP A 318 8.56 -11.42 7.90
CA ASP A 318 8.82 -11.81 6.50
C ASP A 318 9.25 -13.29 6.39
N ASP A 319 10.54 -13.59 6.18
CA ASP A 319 11.09 -14.95 6.15
C ASP A 319 11.77 -15.38 7.46
N THR A 320 11.87 -14.48 8.44
CA THR A 320 12.55 -14.72 9.70
C THR A 320 11.75 -15.72 10.56
N PRO A 321 12.41 -16.73 11.16
CA PRO A 321 11.75 -17.65 12.08
C PRO A 321 11.11 -16.92 13.26
N VAL A 322 9.91 -17.35 13.66
CA VAL A 322 9.18 -16.78 14.80
C VAL A 322 9.95 -16.89 16.12
N SER A 323 10.88 -17.84 16.25
CA SER A 323 11.73 -17.97 17.44
C SER A 323 12.59 -16.73 17.68
N THR A 324 12.93 -15.99 16.62
CA THR A 324 13.64 -14.71 16.71
C THR A 324 12.82 -13.63 17.42
N VAL A 325 11.48 -13.72 17.42
CA VAL A 325 10.61 -12.81 18.18
C VAL A 325 10.95 -12.81 19.66
N LEU A 326 11.24 -13.99 20.23
CA LEU A 326 11.57 -14.10 21.65
C LEU A 326 12.91 -13.43 21.95
N ALA A 327 13.92 -13.72 21.11
CA ALA A 327 15.24 -13.10 21.20
C ALA A 327 15.18 -11.58 21.01
N PHE A 328 14.21 -11.10 20.22
CA PHE A 328 13.95 -9.69 20.01
C PHE A 328 13.29 -9.04 21.23
N LEU A 329 12.24 -9.66 21.79
CA LEU A 329 11.43 -9.05 22.85
C LEU A 329 12.07 -9.13 24.25
N GLU A 330 12.81 -10.20 24.54
CA GLU A 330 13.43 -10.44 25.86
C GLU A 330 14.39 -9.32 26.33
N PRO A 331 15.30 -8.78 25.50
CA PRO A 331 16.19 -7.70 25.93
C PRO A 331 15.50 -6.32 25.97
N LEU A 332 14.32 -6.16 25.36
CA LEU A 332 13.69 -4.85 25.21
C LEU A 332 12.99 -4.40 26.48
N ARG A 333 13.20 -3.13 26.82
CA ARG A 333 12.47 -2.45 27.89
C ARG A 333 11.36 -1.60 27.29
N LEU A 334 10.14 -2.11 27.37
CA LEU A 334 8.95 -1.51 26.76
C LEU A 334 7.89 -1.21 27.84
N PRO A 335 8.13 -0.22 28.73
CA PRO A 335 7.31 0.00 29.92
C PRO A 335 5.88 0.49 29.62
N ALA A 336 5.65 1.06 28.44
CA ALA A 336 4.35 1.59 28.01
C ALA A 336 3.57 0.63 27.08
N LEU A 337 4.14 -0.54 26.75
CA LEU A 337 3.59 -1.41 25.72
C LEU A 337 2.27 -2.04 26.16
N THR A 338 1.25 -1.79 25.36
CA THR A 338 -0.10 -2.32 25.55
C THR A 338 -0.58 -3.13 24.34
N HIS A 339 0.01 -2.91 23.16
CA HIS A 339 -0.35 -3.62 21.94
C HIS A 339 0.91 -4.22 21.31
N LEU A 340 0.87 -5.53 21.06
CA LEU A 340 1.91 -6.24 20.32
C LEU A 340 1.28 -6.93 19.11
N ALA A 341 1.84 -6.76 17.92
CA ALA A 341 1.46 -7.53 16.75
C ALA A 341 2.68 -8.24 16.16
N VAL A 342 2.51 -9.51 15.81
CA VAL A 342 3.47 -10.30 15.06
C VAL A 342 2.81 -10.69 13.74
N ARG A 343 3.49 -10.44 12.62
CA ARG A 343 2.96 -10.61 11.27
C ARG A 343 3.86 -11.47 10.40
N ASN A 344 3.25 -12.11 9.40
CA ASN A 344 3.91 -12.76 8.27
C ASN A 344 4.96 -13.79 8.68
N GLY A 345 4.53 -14.95 9.17
CA GLY A 345 5.46 -16.00 9.59
C GLY A 345 4.77 -17.33 9.86
N GLN A 346 5.36 -18.13 10.75
CA GLN A 346 4.80 -19.40 11.22
C GLN A 346 4.90 -19.46 12.72
N LEU A 347 3.77 -19.45 13.42
CA LEU A 347 3.75 -19.52 14.87
C LEU A 347 3.41 -20.93 15.34
N ASP A 348 4.36 -21.57 16.01
CA ASP A 348 4.11 -22.83 16.72
C ASP A 348 3.67 -22.57 18.18
N ALA A 349 2.99 -23.55 18.76
CA ALA A 349 2.46 -23.45 20.12
C ALA A 349 3.55 -23.33 21.19
N LYS A 350 4.75 -23.90 20.98
CA LYS A 350 5.86 -23.83 21.94
C LYS A 350 6.42 -22.41 22.01
N THR A 351 6.58 -21.76 20.86
CA THR A 351 7.02 -20.37 20.75
C THR A 351 5.98 -19.44 21.37
N PHE A 352 4.68 -19.69 21.15
CA PHE A 352 3.63 -18.91 21.80
C PHE A 352 3.64 -19.05 23.34
N VAL A 353 3.81 -20.28 23.85
CA VAL A 353 3.92 -20.51 25.30
C VAL A 353 5.14 -19.81 25.89
N ALA A 354 6.23 -19.70 25.13
CA ALA A 354 7.39 -18.93 25.57
C ALA A 354 7.11 -17.42 25.56
N LEU A 355 6.39 -16.91 24.56
CA LEU A 355 5.94 -15.50 24.50
C LEU A 355 5.10 -15.14 25.74
N ALA A 356 4.19 -16.03 26.14
CA ALA A 356 3.33 -15.85 27.30
C ALA A 356 4.08 -15.80 28.65
N LYS A 357 5.34 -16.25 28.69
CA LYS A 357 6.20 -16.19 29.88
C LYS A 357 6.99 -14.89 29.99
N LEU A 358 6.99 -14.06 28.95
CA LEU A 358 7.68 -12.77 28.99
C LEU A 358 6.94 -11.82 29.95
N PRO A 359 7.66 -10.94 30.68
CA PRO A 359 7.03 -9.99 31.60
C PRO A 359 5.99 -9.08 30.94
N LEU A 360 6.20 -8.74 29.66
CA LEU A 360 5.27 -7.91 28.88
C LEU A 360 3.91 -8.58 28.63
N ALA A 361 3.82 -9.92 28.66
CA ALA A 361 2.57 -10.63 28.36
C ALA A 361 1.44 -10.23 29.32
N ALA A 362 1.77 -9.93 30.58
CA ALA A 362 0.81 -9.54 31.60
C ALA A 362 0.26 -8.11 31.40
N THR A 363 0.91 -7.26 30.60
CA THR A 363 0.51 -5.85 30.37
C THR A 363 -0.18 -5.60 29.03
N LEU A 364 -0.15 -6.59 28.12
CA LEU A 364 -0.78 -6.48 26.81
C LEU A 364 -2.30 -6.51 26.92
N HIS A 365 -2.94 -5.52 26.30
CA HIS A 365 -4.40 -5.42 26.14
C HIS A 365 -4.84 -5.92 24.75
N SER A 366 -3.95 -5.84 23.76
CA SER A 366 -4.20 -6.33 22.40
C SER A 366 -3.01 -7.12 21.87
N LEU A 367 -3.29 -8.27 21.24
CA LEU A 367 -2.29 -9.15 20.64
C LEU A 367 -2.67 -9.49 19.20
N GLY A 368 -1.87 -9.06 18.24
CA GLY A 368 -2.00 -9.43 16.82
C GLY A 368 -1.16 -10.64 16.47
N LEU A 369 -1.80 -11.68 15.93
CA LEU A 369 -1.22 -12.92 15.41
C LEU A 369 -1.58 -13.05 13.92
N VAL A 370 -1.15 -12.09 13.11
CA VAL A 370 -1.69 -11.90 11.76
C VAL A 370 -0.85 -12.64 10.72
N ASN A 371 -1.49 -13.46 9.88
CA ASN A 371 -0.79 -14.22 8.83
C ASN A 371 0.39 -15.05 9.37
N LEU A 372 0.14 -15.83 10.44
CA LEU A 372 1.13 -16.68 11.11
C LEU A 372 0.91 -18.18 10.83
N GLY A 373 0.10 -18.50 9.82
CA GLY A 373 -0.22 -19.89 9.47
C GLY A 373 -1.02 -20.63 10.54
N LEU A 374 -1.82 -19.92 11.34
CA LEU A 374 -2.63 -20.56 12.39
C LEU A 374 -3.74 -21.41 11.75
N THR A 375 -3.86 -22.65 12.21
CA THR A 375 -4.91 -23.60 11.87
C THR A 375 -5.68 -23.96 13.14
N ASP A 376 -6.80 -24.66 13.00
CA ASP A 376 -7.59 -25.13 14.14
C ASP A 376 -6.75 -26.02 15.09
N GLU A 377 -5.81 -26.78 14.53
CA GLU A 377 -4.90 -27.63 15.31
C GLU A 377 -3.84 -26.83 16.08
N THR A 378 -3.35 -25.71 15.54
CA THR A 378 -2.35 -24.88 16.23
C THR A 378 -2.98 -23.90 17.20
N ILE A 379 -4.19 -23.41 16.95
CA ILE A 379 -4.87 -22.48 17.86
C ILE A 379 -5.36 -23.16 19.14
N ALA A 380 -5.74 -24.44 19.08
CA ALA A 380 -6.24 -25.19 20.25
C ALA A 380 -5.27 -25.19 21.45
N PRO A 381 -3.99 -25.55 21.31
CA PRO A 381 -3.03 -25.45 22.41
C PRO A 381 -2.69 -24.00 22.77
N ILE A 382 -2.72 -23.07 21.81
CA ILE A 382 -2.47 -21.64 22.02
C ILE A 382 -3.54 -21.05 22.95
N ALA A 383 -4.82 -21.33 22.69
CA ALA A 383 -5.96 -20.79 23.42
C ALA A 383 -5.99 -21.14 24.92
N GLY A 384 -5.36 -22.25 25.32
CA GLY A 384 -5.24 -22.65 26.73
C GLY A 384 -4.08 -21.97 27.48
N THR A 385 -3.25 -21.18 26.79
CA THR A 385 -2.03 -20.61 27.36
C THR A 385 -2.35 -19.52 28.38
N ARG A 386 -1.71 -19.58 29.55
CA ARG A 386 -1.82 -18.57 30.61
C ARG A 386 -0.63 -17.62 30.53
N GLY A 387 -0.84 -16.35 30.91
CA GLY A 387 0.19 -15.30 30.93
C GLY A 387 -0.34 -13.94 30.48
N PHE A 388 -1.36 -13.93 29.64
CA PHE A 388 -2.01 -12.75 29.09
C PHE A 388 -3.19 -12.28 29.95
N SER A 389 -2.94 -11.90 31.20
CA SER A 389 -4.00 -11.59 32.17
C SER A 389 -4.79 -10.31 31.87
N ALA A 390 -4.21 -9.35 31.16
CA ALA A 390 -4.83 -8.08 30.79
C ALA A 390 -5.37 -8.06 29.34
N LEU A 391 -5.31 -9.19 28.63
CA LEU A 391 -5.61 -9.23 27.21
C LEU A 391 -7.12 -9.16 26.96
N GLU A 392 -7.54 -8.12 26.27
CA GLU A 392 -8.94 -7.84 25.94
C GLU A 392 -9.27 -8.24 24.50
N GLU A 393 -8.28 -8.13 23.61
CA GLU A 393 -8.40 -8.37 22.18
C GLU A 393 -7.28 -9.24 21.61
N VAL A 394 -7.65 -10.18 20.74
CA VAL A 394 -6.70 -10.91 19.89
C VAL A 394 -7.11 -10.79 18.42
N ASP A 395 -6.15 -10.45 17.55
CA ASP A 395 -6.34 -10.42 16.11
C ASP A 395 -5.69 -11.65 15.48
N VAL A 396 -6.51 -12.54 14.90
CA VAL A 396 -6.08 -13.75 14.18
C VAL A 396 -6.38 -13.63 12.68
N SER A 397 -6.47 -12.41 12.15
CA SER A 397 -6.72 -12.16 10.74
C SER A 397 -5.67 -12.80 9.83
N HIS A 398 -6.08 -13.10 8.59
CA HIS A 398 -5.19 -13.65 7.56
C HIS A 398 -4.56 -15.02 7.89
N ASN A 399 -5.17 -15.83 8.76
CA ASN A 399 -4.75 -17.20 9.05
C ASN A 399 -5.63 -18.24 8.32
N GLU A 400 -5.52 -19.51 8.66
CA GLU A 400 -6.28 -20.63 8.07
C GLU A 400 -7.30 -21.23 9.05
N LEU A 401 -7.90 -20.38 9.90
CA LEU A 401 -8.84 -20.81 10.93
C LEU A 401 -10.23 -21.02 10.34
N SER A 402 -10.87 -22.12 10.75
CA SER A 402 -12.30 -22.31 10.54
C SER A 402 -13.10 -21.45 11.53
N ARG A 403 -14.44 -21.48 11.43
CA ARG A 403 -15.31 -20.85 12.43
C ARG A 403 -15.08 -21.42 13.84
N GLU A 404 -14.79 -22.71 13.94
CA GLU A 404 -14.50 -23.38 15.21
C GLU A 404 -13.13 -22.97 15.75
N GLY A 405 -12.12 -22.84 14.88
CA GLY A 405 -10.80 -22.31 15.26
C GLY A 405 -10.87 -20.87 15.77
N VAL A 406 -11.67 -20.00 15.12
CA VAL A 406 -11.91 -18.63 15.59
C VAL A 406 -12.62 -18.61 16.94
N GLU A 407 -13.60 -19.48 17.15
CA GLU A 407 -14.27 -19.59 18.46
C GLU A 407 -13.30 -20.08 19.54
N THR A 408 -12.43 -21.02 19.20
CA THR A 408 -11.36 -21.51 20.09
C THR A 408 -10.41 -20.37 20.48
N ALA A 409 -10.10 -19.45 19.57
CA ALA A 409 -9.25 -18.29 19.86
C ALA A 409 -9.83 -17.37 20.96
N ARG A 410 -11.15 -17.41 21.23
CA ARG A 410 -11.76 -16.68 22.37
C ARG A 410 -11.26 -17.14 23.73
N GLY A 411 -10.62 -18.32 23.79
CA GLY A 411 -9.90 -18.76 24.99
C GLY A 411 -8.75 -17.84 25.41
N LEU A 412 -8.18 -17.07 24.46
CA LEU A 412 -7.13 -16.09 24.72
C LEU A 412 -7.68 -14.75 25.21
N ALA A 413 -8.73 -14.25 24.54
CA ALA A 413 -9.28 -12.92 24.76
C ALA A 413 -10.78 -12.88 24.41
N HIS A 414 -11.53 -11.98 25.06
CA HIS A 414 -12.96 -11.85 24.84
C HIS A 414 -13.28 -11.35 23.41
N THR A 415 -12.52 -10.35 22.94
CA THR A 415 -12.66 -9.82 21.58
C THR A 415 -11.72 -10.59 20.66
N VAL A 416 -12.26 -11.15 19.58
CA VAL A 416 -11.47 -11.79 18.53
C VAL A 416 -11.74 -11.10 17.21
N VAL A 417 -10.69 -10.53 16.61
CA VAL A 417 -10.69 -10.01 15.25
C VAL A 417 -10.21 -11.11 14.31
N SER A 418 -10.99 -11.44 13.27
CA SER A 418 -10.71 -12.60 12.41
C SER A 418 -11.02 -12.31 10.93
N THR A 419 -10.54 -11.19 10.41
CA THR A 419 -10.81 -10.80 9.03
C THR A 419 -9.97 -11.61 8.03
N ARG A 420 -10.53 -11.83 6.82
CA ARG A 420 -9.81 -12.38 5.66
C ARG A 420 -9.07 -13.71 5.91
N GLN A 421 -9.73 -14.68 6.54
CA GLN A 421 -9.16 -16.04 6.67
C GLN A 421 -8.89 -16.65 5.29
N LEU A 422 -7.71 -17.25 5.17
CA LEU A 422 -7.23 -17.99 4.02
C LEU A 422 -7.86 -19.38 3.98
N ARG A 423 -7.85 -19.98 2.79
CA ARG A 423 -8.20 -21.40 2.67
C ARG A 423 -7.08 -22.24 3.29
N ARG A 424 -7.43 -23.34 3.93
CA ARG A 424 -6.46 -24.31 4.46
C ARG A 424 -5.43 -24.70 3.39
N GLY A 425 -4.15 -24.65 3.73
CA GLY A 425 -3.00 -24.92 2.87
C GLY A 425 -2.50 -23.72 2.04
N GLN A 426 -3.20 -22.58 2.03
CA GLN A 426 -2.86 -21.45 1.16
C GLN A 426 -1.64 -20.65 1.65
N SER A 427 -1.44 -20.52 2.96
CA SER A 427 -0.25 -19.90 3.54
C SER A 427 1.00 -20.71 3.20
N MET A 428 0.92 -22.03 3.34
CA MET A 428 2.02 -22.91 2.95
C MET A 428 2.24 -22.93 1.43
N GLU A 429 1.18 -22.93 0.60
CA GLU A 429 1.32 -22.87 -0.85
C GLU A 429 2.08 -21.61 -1.30
N LYS A 430 1.78 -20.45 -0.69
CA LYS A 430 2.54 -19.21 -0.93
C LYS A 430 4.02 -19.35 -0.56
N ARG A 431 4.32 -19.98 0.58
CA ARG A 431 5.70 -20.24 1.02
C ARG A 431 6.42 -21.21 0.08
N VAL A 432 5.78 -22.30 -0.32
CA VAL A 432 6.34 -23.25 -1.30
C VAL A 432 6.59 -22.56 -2.63
N ARG A 433 5.70 -21.65 -3.07
CA ARG A 433 5.91 -20.84 -4.27
C ARG A 433 7.13 -19.91 -4.15
N LYS A 434 7.32 -19.26 -3.00
CA LYS A 434 8.52 -18.43 -2.71
C LYS A 434 9.79 -19.29 -2.69
N PHE A 435 9.78 -20.39 -1.92
CA PHE A 435 10.85 -21.38 -1.82
C PHE A 435 11.23 -22.02 -3.17
N ALA A 436 10.23 -22.28 -4.01
CA ALA A 436 10.43 -22.91 -5.31
C ALA A 436 11.12 -21.99 -6.32
N GLY A 437 10.90 -20.68 -6.23
CA GLY A 437 11.28 -19.71 -7.25
C GLY A 437 10.88 -20.20 -8.66
N ASN A 438 11.82 -20.15 -9.59
CA ASN A 438 11.60 -20.58 -10.99
C ASN A 438 11.37 -22.10 -11.16
N ARG A 439 11.51 -22.90 -10.11
CA ARG A 439 11.40 -24.37 -10.16
C ARG A 439 9.97 -24.87 -9.95
N LEU A 440 9.05 -23.99 -9.57
CA LEU A 440 7.67 -24.35 -9.25
C LEU A 440 7.02 -25.13 -10.39
N TYR A 441 7.16 -24.64 -11.63
CA TYR A 441 6.57 -25.26 -12.80
C TYR A 441 7.03 -26.71 -12.99
N ALA A 442 8.34 -26.94 -12.93
CA ALA A 442 8.91 -28.29 -13.06
C ALA A 442 8.59 -29.21 -11.87
N ALA A 443 8.33 -28.64 -10.70
CA ALA A 443 7.92 -29.39 -9.52
C ALA A 443 6.43 -29.78 -9.59
N GLU A 444 5.58 -28.89 -10.11
CA GLU A 444 4.15 -29.14 -10.29
C GLU A 444 3.87 -30.32 -11.23
N GLU A 445 4.67 -30.50 -12.28
CA GLU A 445 4.57 -31.65 -13.21
C GLU A 445 4.72 -33.00 -12.52
N ILE A 446 5.43 -33.05 -11.39
CA ILE A 446 5.74 -34.29 -10.66
C ILE A 446 5.09 -34.34 -9.26
N ALA A 447 4.26 -33.36 -8.94
CA ALA A 447 3.55 -33.25 -7.66
C ALA A 447 2.23 -34.05 -7.61
N ASP A 448 2.04 -35.05 -8.50
CA ASP A 448 0.94 -36.02 -8.39
C ASP A 448 1.23 -36.95 -7.21
N PRO A 449 0.41 -36.96 -6.14
CA PRO A 449 0.62 -37.80 -4.94
C PRO A 449 0.81 -39.29 -5.26
N LYS A 450 0.26 -39.79 -6.37
CA LYS A 450 0.39 -41.21 -6.77
C LYS A 450 1.81 -41.60 -7.20
N ALA A 451 2.63 -40.63 -7.58
CA ALA A 451 4.02 -40.86 -7.96
C ALA A 451 4.96 -41.08 -6.75
N TRP A 452 4.48 -40.81 -5.54
CA TRP A 452 5.26 -40.78 -4.31
C TRP A 452 5.05 -42.05 -3.49
N ARG A 453 6.15 -42.72 -3.14
CA ARG A 453 6.15 -43.99 -2.41
C ARG A 453 6.76 -43.81 -1.03
N ARG A 454 6.24 -44.57 -0.06
CA ARG A 454 6.74 -44.57 1.33
C ARG A 454 6.86 -43.13 1.86
N ALA A 455 5.83 -42.32 1.61
CA ALA A 455 5.78 -40.96 2.12
C ALA A 455 5.28 -40.96 3.57
N GLY A 456 5.84 -40.11 4.41
CA GLY A 456 5.48 -40.06 5.83
C GLY A 456 5.92 -38.78 6.54
N ILE A 457 5.41 -38.64 7.75
CA ILE A 457 5.75 -37.55 8.68
C ILE A 457 6.49 -38.14 9.89
N ASP A 458 7.65 -37.57 10.22
CA ASP A 458 8.40 -37.88 11.44
C ASP A 458 8.76 -36.56 12.15
N GLY A 459 7.96 -36.19 13.17
CA GLY A 459 8.06 -34.86 13.78
C GLY A 459 7.77 -33.73 12.80
N ASP A 460 8.73 -32.83 12.61
CA ASP A 460 8.64 -31.73 11.65
C ASP A 460 9.07 -32.11 10.22
N LEU A 461 9.62 -33.32 10.02
CA LEU A 461 10.10 -33.78 8.72
C LEU A 461 8.99 -34.44 7.90
N ARG A 462 8.93 -34.07 6.63
CA ARG A 462 8.23 -34.77 5.56
C ARG A 462 9.25 -35.52 4.75
N TRP A 463 9.04 -36.81 4.52
CA TRP A 463 9.98 -37.63 3.76
C TRP A 463 9.23 -38.52 2.79
N ALA A 464 9.88 -38.86 1.69
CA ALA A 464 9.32 -39.78 0.71
C ALA A 464 10.39 -40.39 -0.19
N ARG A 465 9.96 -41.37 -0.99
CA ARG A 465 10.70 -41.87 -2.14
C ARG A 465 9.97 -41.49 -3.42
N TYR A 466 10.69 -40.84 -4.32
CA TYR A 466 10.18 -40.49 -5.64
C TYR A 466 10.78 -41.41 -6.69
N ARG A 467 9.94 -41.98 -7.57
CA ARG A 467 10.39 -42.84 -8.66
C ARG A 467 10.41 -42.05 -9.97
N GLY A 468 11.57 -41.50 -10.30
CA GLY A 468 11.87 -40.90 -11.60
C GLY A 468 12.64 -41.87 -12.50
N GLU A 469 13.71 -41.39 -13.14
CA GLU A 469 14.68 -42.24 -13.86
C GLU A 469 15.38 -43.24 -12.92
N ALA A 470 15.54 -42.85 -11.65
CA ALA A 470 15.95 -43.70 -10.55
C ALA A 470 15.03 -43.45 -9.33
N GLU A 471 15.20 -44.26 -8.27
CA GLU A 471 14.54 -44.03 -7.00
C GLU A 471 15.34 -43.01 -6.18
N TYR A 472 14.74 -41.86 -5.87
CA TYR A 472 15.34 -40.83 -5.05
C TYR A 472 14.71 -40.83 -3.66
N GLU A 473 15.55 -40.80 -2.63
CA GLU A 473 15.13 -40.52 -1.26
C GLU A 473 15.25 -39.02 -1.01
N LEU A 474 14.24 -38.44 -0.38
CA LEU A 474 14.25 -37.02 -0.06
C LEU A 474 13.45 -36.70 1.19
N PHE A 475 13.83 -35.60 1.82
CA PHE A 475 13.17 -35.04 2.99
C PHE A 475 13.09 -33.51 2.87
N ILE A 476 12.12 -32.95 3.59
CA ILE A 476 11.96 -31.51 3.79
C ILE A 476 11.27 -31.27 5.14
N SER A 477 11.74 -30.30 5.91
CA SER A 477 11.09 -29.84 7.14
C SER A 477 9.87 -28.97 6.83
N ALA A 478 8.91 -28.91 7.74
CA ALA A 478 7.69 -28.10 7.58
C ALA A 478 7.97 -26.58 7.46
N ASP A 479 9.09 -26.10 8.01
CA ASP A 479 9.53 -24.72 7.87
C ASP A 479 10.29 -24.46 6.55
N LEU A 480 10.57 -25.50 5.76
CA LEU A 480 11.35 -25.50 4.51
C LEU A 480 12.85 -25.14 4.69
N SER A 481 13.33 -25.01 5.93
CA SER A 481 14.73 -24.63 6.24
C SER A 481 15.71 -25.80 6.09
N ARG A 482 15.23 -27.04 6.24
CA ARG A 482 16.03 -28.27 6.15
C ARG A 482 15.46 -29.17 5.07
N TYR A 483 16.26 -29.51 4.07
CA TYR A 483 15.85 -30.43 3.03
C TYR A 483 17.04 -31.17 2.42
N GLY A 484 16.74 -32.25 1.71
CA GLY A 484 17.73 -32.96 0.93
C GLY A 484 17.09 -33.91 -0.06
N CYS A 485 17.77 -34.17 -1.18
CA CYS A 485 17.35 -35.17 -2.16
C CYS A 485 18.55 -35.92 -2.70
N SER A 486 18.45 -37.25 -2.80
CA SER A 486 19.51 -38.10 -3.34
C SER A 486 19.61 -38.09 -4.87
N CYS A 487 19.03 -37.09 -5.54
CA CYS A 487 19.10 -36.97 -7.00
C CYS A 487 20.42 -36.29 -7.40
N PRO A 488 20.96 -36.56 -8.61
CA PRO A 488 22.25 -36.02 -9.05
C PRO A 488 22.22 -34.51 -9.40
N SER A 489 21.14 -33.79 -9.09
CA SER A 489 21.00 -32.38 -9.45
C SER A 489 21.96 -31.52 -8.62
N SER A 490 22.75 -30.68 -9.29
CA SER A 490 23.59 -29.66 -8.66
C SER A 490 22.81 -28.44 -8.14
N ILE A 491 21.51 -28.40 -8.37
CA ILE A 491 20.64 -27.26 -8.12
C ILE A 491 19.80 -27.53 -6.86
N GLN A 492 19.87 -26.64 -5.86
CA GLN A 492 19.20 -26.80 -4.56
C GLN A 492 18.29 -25.59 -4.24
N PRO A 493 17.07 -25.80 -3.67
CA PRO A 493 16.32 -27.06 -3.65
C PRO A 493 15.98 -27.60 -5.04
N CYS A 494 16.21 -28.89 -5.30
CA CYS A 494 15.86 -29.48 -6.60
C CYS A 494 14.33 -29.59 -6.79
N LYS A 495 13.85 -29.82 -8.02
CA LYS A 495 12.41 -29.96 -8.31
C LYS A 495 11.71 -31.04 -7.48
N HIS A 496 12.42 -32.11 -7.09
CA HIS A 496 11.86 -33.18 -6.26
C HIS A 496 11.59 -32.68 -4.83
N VAL A 497 12.50 -31.90 -4.23
CA VAL A 497 12.28 -31.32 -2.89
C VAL A 497 11.06 -30.42 -2.90
N VAL A 498 10.96 -29.54 -3.91
CA VAL A 498 9.81 -28.64 -4.09
C VAL A 498 8.52 -29.43 -4.29
N ALA A 499 8.56 -30.49 -5.10
CA ALA A 499 7.39 -31.32 -5.37
C ALA A 499 6.93 -32.10 -4.13
N LEU A 500 7.86 -32.55 -3.28
CA LEU A 500 7.51 -33.16 -1.99
C LEU A 500 6.80 -32.17 -1.07
N ALA A 501 7.26 -30.90 -1.04
CA ALA A 501 6.56 -29.85 -0.30
C ALA A 501 5.13 -29.67 -0.82
N LEU A 502 4.93 -29.59 -2.13
CA LEU A 502 3.59 -29.49 -2.73
C LEU A 502 2.71 -30.72 -2.42
N VAL A 503 3.27 -31.92 -2.46
CA VAL A 503 2.53 -33.17 -2.19
C VAL A 503 2.13 -33.28 -0.73
N ALA A 504 3.02 -32.91 0.18
CA ALA A 504 2.75 -32.91 1.62
C ALA A 504 1.59 -31.96 1.99
N GLU A 505 1.39 -30.89 1.22
CA GLU A 505 0.26 -29.97 1.40
C GLU A 505 -1.04 -30.48 0.78
N ARG A 506 -0.96 -31.02 -0.43
CA ARG A 506 -2.15 -31.48 -1.17
C ARG A 506 -2.72 -32.78 -0.60
N THR A 507 -1.90 -33.57 0.10
CA THR A 507 -2.28 -34.90 0.60
C THR A 507 -1.80 -35.09 2.03
N PRO A 508 -2.70 -35.43 2.98
CA PRO A 508 -2.30 -35.76 4.34
C PRO A 508 -1.34 -36.96 4.31
N LEU A 509 -0.10 -36.76 4.76
CA LEU A 509 0.87 -37.84 4.93
C LEU A 509 0.68 -38.49 6.30
N SER A 510 0.78 -39.81 6.36
CA SER A 510 0.65 -40.56 7.62
C SER A 510 1.91 -40.43 8.49
N PRO A 511 1.78 -40.44 9.83
CA PRO A 511 2.92 -40.56 10.73
C PRO A 511 3.71 -41.85 10.44
N ALA A 512 5.00 -41.72 10.12
CA ALA A 512 5.90 -42.84 9.85
C ALA A 512 7.36 -42.45 10.08
N PRO A 513 8.18 -43.30 10.72
CA PRO A 513 9.55 -42.96 11.06
C PRO A 513 10.40 -42.75 9.80
N ALA A 514 11.17 -41.67 9.76
CA ALA A 514 12.06 -41.33 8.66
C ALA A 514 13.29 -42.28 8.57
N ASN A 515 13.52 -43.06 9.64
CA ASN A 515 14.57 -44.09 9.72
C ASN A 515 15.97 -43.55 9.37
N GLY A 516 16.32 -42.31 9.77
CA GLY A 516 17.63 -41.73 9.46
C GLY A 516 17.81 -41.32 7.99
N ILE A 517 16.72 -40.93 7.30
CA ILE A 517 16.77 -40.48 5.91
C ILE A 517 17.73 -39.30 5.69
N GLU A 518 17.81 -38.38 6.64
CA GLU A 518 18.73 -37.23 6.58
C GLU A 518 20.19 -37.70 6.40
N ALA A 519 20.63 -38.64 7.22
CA ALA A 519 21.97 -39.21 7.13
C ALA A 519 22.22 -39.90 5.78
N ARG A 520 21.26 -40.70 5.28
CA ARG A 520 21.38 -41.43 4.00
C ARG A 520 21.42 -40.53 2.78
N VAL A 521 20.56 -39.52 2.76
CA VAL A 521 20.49 -38.55 1.65
C VAL A 521 21.77 -37.71 1.63
N THR A 522 22.28 -37.32 2.80
CA THR A 522 23.54 -36.57 2.93
C THR A 522 24.75 -37.40 2.49
N THR A 523 24.80 -38.71 2.79
CA THR A 523 25.92 -39.59 2.36
C THR A 523 25.88 -39.97 0.87
N ARG A 524 24.70 -40.10 0.26
CA ARG A 524 24.57 -40.48 -1.17
C ARG A 524 24.73 -39.32 -2.14
N GLY A 525 24.51 -38.09 -1.70
CA GLY A 525 24.55 -36.89 -2.56
C GLY A 525 25.94 -36.37 -2.91
N GLY A 526 27.03 -36.99 -2.43
CA GLY A 526 28.39 -36.48 -2.68
C GLY A 526 28.67 -35.10 -2.10
N LEU A 527 27.91 -34.68 -1.08
CA LEU A 527 28.11 -33.42 -0.35
C LEU A 527 28.75 -33.72 1.01
N THR A 528 30.08 -33.77 1.05
CA THR A 528 30.82 -33.49 2.29
C THR A 528 30.61 -32.01 2.62
N GLY A 529 29.61 -31.71 3.44
CA GLY A 529 29.35 -30.38 3.95
C GLY A 529 27.89 -30.21 4.31
N LEU A 530 27.59 -30.29 5.61
CA LEU A 530 26.46 -29.57 6.19
C LEU A 530 26.64 -28.08 5.85
N MET A 531 26.03 -27.62 4.76
CA MET A 531 25.63 -26.22 4.69
C MET A 531 24.30 -26.16 5.42
N LEU A 532 24.37 -25.81 6.70
CA LEU A 532 23.35 -24.99 7.32
C LEU A 532 23.16 -23.81 6.37
N ALA A 533 22.15 -23.87 5.51
CA ALA A 533 21.78 -22.74 4.67
C ALA A 533 21.18 -21.68 5.60
N THR A 534 22.04 -20.87 6.20
CA THR A 534 21.66 -19.50 6.52
C THR A 534 21.29 -18.86 5.18
N LEU A 535 20.04 -18.40 5.10
CA LEU A 535 19.53 -17.62 3.98
C LEU A 535 20.28 -16.27 3.97
N ASP A 536 21.47 -16.26 3.37
CA ASP A 536 22.14 -15.04 2.91
C ASP A 536 22.18 -15.11 1.38
N GLU A 537 21.24 -14.44 0.74
CA GLU A 537 21.39 -13.72 -0.54
C GLU A 537 20.23 -12.73 -0.74
#